data_AF-N6UGZ2-F1
#
_entry.id   AF-N6UGZ2-F1
#
_cell.length_a   1.000
_cell.length_b   1.000
_cell.length_c   1.000
_cell.angle_alpha   90.00
_cell.angle_beta   90.00
_cell.angle_gamma   90.00
#
_symmetry.space_group_name_H-M   'P 1'
#
loop_
_entity.id
_entity.type
_entity.pdbx_description
1 polymer ?
#
loop_
_entity_poly.entity_id
_entity_poly.type
_entity_poly.pdbx_seq_one_letter_code
_entity_poly.pdbx_strand_id
1 'polypeptide(L)'
;MSCVEFFFYMGWLKVAESLINPFGEDDDDFEVVWMIDRHLQVGYLLVDKLHNEHPKLAKDYHWDQTAPSQLPFTVASQRYMNEHPVESTFKINVQKGDQDLIFRDDMANLEVNMWLLLDSKLENDNVSGAGAVGKFP
;
A
#
# COMPACT_ATOMS: atom_id res chain seq x y z
N MET A 1 1.17 48.91 -9.61
CA MET A 1 1.22 47.47 -9.28
C MET A 1 1.55 47.38 -7.81
N SER A 2 0.62 46.78 -7.09
CA SER A 2 0.37 47.05 -5.66
C SER A 2 1.21 46.11 -4.79
N CYS A 3 1.57 46.54 -3.58
CA CYS A 3 2.39 45.76 -2.65
C CYS A 3 1.87 44.33 -2.40
N VAL A 4 0.56 44.08 -2.59
CA VAL A 4 -0.05 42.75 -2.47
C VAL A 4 0.46 41.77 -3.54
N GLU A 5 0.59 42.23 -4.79
CA GLU A 5 1.12 41.39 -5.89
C GLU A 5 2.59 41.02 -5.61
N PHE A 6 3.37 41.96 -5.05
CA PHE A 6 4.73 41.70 -4.63
C PHE A 6 4.81 40.66 -3.50
N PHE A 7 3.98 40.77 -2.44
CA PHE A 7 3.94 39.77 -1.38
C PHE A 7 3.50 38.40 -1.87
N PHE A 8 2.59 38.33 -2.85
CA PHE A 8 2.17 37.04 -3.42
C PHE A 8 3.33 36.33 -4.13
N TYR A 9 4.04 37.01 -5.03
CA TYR A 9 5.14 36.39 -5.78
C TYR A 9 6.37 36.12 -4.92
N MET A 10 6.75 37.07 -4.06
CA MET A 10 7.88 36.87 -3.16
C MET A 10 7.58 35.84 -2.07
N GLY A 11 6.35 35.82 -1.55
CA GLY A 11 5.91 34.83 -0.59
C GLY A 11 5.94 33.41 -1.16
N TRP A 12 5.42 33.21 -2.37
CA TRP A 12 5.48 31.89 -3.03
C TRP A 12 6.92 31.45 -3.28
N LEU A 13 7.79 32.35 -3.73
CA LEU A 13 9.21 32.05 -3.89
C LEU A 13 9.86 31.65 -2.55
N LYS A 14 9.54 32.36 -1.46
CA LYS A 14 10.08 32.07 -0.12
C LYS A 14 9.63 30.74 0.45
N VAL A 15 8.41 30.28 0.15
CA VAL A 15 7.96 28.93 0.52
C VAL A 15 8.78 27.86 -0.22
N ALA A 16 9.07 28.05 -1.51
CA ALA A 16 9.92 27.11 -2.25
C ALA A 16 11.36 27.11 -1.73
N GLU A 17 11.87 28.27 -1.31
CA GLU A 17 13.19 28.41 -0.71
C GLU A 17 13.30 27.68 0.64
N SER A 18 12.31 27.81 1.54
CA SER A 18 12.33 27.08 2.82
C SER A 18 12.20 25.57 2.63
N LEU A 19 11.43 25.11 1.65
CA LEU A 19 11.23 23.69 1.39
C LEU A 19 12.35 23.01 0.58
N ILE A 20 13.32 23.77 0.04
CA ILE A 20 14.38 23.18 -0.79
C ILE A 20 15.33 22.30 0.04
N ASN A 21 15.53 22.66 1.32
CA ASN A 21 16.34 21.90 2.27
C ASN A 21 15.67 21.90 3.65
N PRO A 22 14.74 20.97 3.91
CA PRO A 22 13.96 20.93 5.15
C PRO A 22 14.73 20.32 6.35
N PHE A 23 16.06 20.19 6.24
CA PHE A 23 16.94 19.56 7.22
C PHE A 23 17.99 20.55 7.78
N GLY A 24 17.74 21.85 7.63
CA GLY A 24 18.57 22.91 8.19
C GLY A 24 18.28 23.16 9.67
N GLU A 25 18.46 24.42 10.07
CA GLU A 25 18.18 24.94 11.42
C GLU A 25 17.09 26.04 11.39
N ASP A 26 16.35 26.17 10.27
CA ASP A 26 15.28 27.15 10.17
C ASP A 26 14.08 26.73 11.04
N ASP A 27 13.30 27.70 11.54
CA ASP A 27 12.19 27.42 12.48
C ASP A 27 11.11 26.48 11.90
N ASP A 28 11.00 26.38 10.58
CA ASP A 28 10.03 25.52 9.86
C ASP A 28 10.65 24.18 9.38
N ASP A 29 11.93 23.91 9.69
CA ASP A 29 12.61 22.68 9.33
C ASP A 29 12.19 21.49 10.20
N PHE A 30 12.54 20.28 9.76
CA PHE A 30 12.30 19.09 10.56
C PHE A 30 13.18 19.05 11.81
N GLU A 31 12.54 18.80 12.95
CA GLU A 31 13.19 18.52 14.23
C GLU A 31 13.85 17.12 14.28
N VAL A 32 14.86 16.91 13.43
CA VAL A 32 15.51 15.60 13.24
C VAL A 32 16.24 15.15 14.51
N VAL A 33 16.87 16.07 15.25
CA VAL A 33 17.57 15.75 16.50
C VAL A 33 16.59 15.16 17.52
N TRP A 34 15.44 15.82 17.70
CA TRP A 34 14.38 15.30 18.57
C TRP A 34 13.86 13.94 18.10
N MET A 35 13.67 13.76 16.79
CA MET A 35 13.20 12.51 16.23
C MET A 35 14.18 11.35 16.49
N ILE A 36 15.49 11.60 16.37
CA ILE A 36 16.54 10.62 16.67
C ILE A 36 16.49 10.22 18.13
N ASP A 37 16.45 11.19 19.05
CA ASP A 37 16.38 10.91 20.50
C ASP A 37 15.14 10.07 20.85
N ARG A 38 13.99 10.45 20.29
CA ARG A 38 12.73 9.74 20.48
C ARG A 38 12.77 8.32 19.93
N HIS A 39 13.32 8.11 18.74
CA HIS A 39 13.44 6.76 18.16
C HIS A 39 14.44 5.89 18.91
N LEU A 40 15.56 6.45 19.35
CA LEU A 40 16.54 5.73 20.14
C LEU A 40 15.93 5.29 21.48
N GLN A 41 15.24 6.19 22.17
CA GLN A 41 14.56 5.89 23.42
C GLN A 41 13.48 4.80 23.26
N VAL A 42 12.59 4.94 22.28
CA VAL A 42 11.50 3.97 22.04
C VAL A 42 12.06 2.62 21.58
N GLY A 43 13.10 2.63 20.75
CA GLY A 43 13.78 1.42 20.30
C GLY A 43 14.36 0.62 21.47
N TYR A 44 15.10 1.28 22.37
CA TYR A 44 15.62 0.63 23.57
C TYR A 44 14.50 0.15 24.50
N LEU A 45 13.43 0.95 24.68
CA LEU A 45 12.29 0.53 25.50
C LEU A 45 11.66 -0.77 24.98
N LEU A 46 11.49 -0.88 23.66
CA LEU A 46 10.84 -2.02 23.02
C LEU A 46 11.67 -3.31 23.12
N VAL A 47 12.98 -3.21 22.90
CA VAL A 47 13.88 -4.38 22.88
C VAL A 47 14.36 -4.79 24.27
N ASP A 48 14.49 -3.86 25.22
CA ASP A 48 14.99 -4.16 26.56
C ASP A 48 13.85 -4.48 27.54
N LYS A 49 12.94 -3.51 27.74
CA LYS A 49 11.90 -3.65 28.77
C LYS A 49 10.67 -4.42 28.29
N LEU A 50 10.22 -4.18 27.07
CA LEU A 50 8.98 -4.78 26.55
C LEU A 50 9.21 -6.10 25.82
N HIS A 51 10.45 -6.60 25.72
CA HIS A 51 10.72 -7.85 25.03
C HIS A 51 10.07 -9.03 25.77
N ASN A 52 9.18 -9.75 25.06
CA ASN A 52 8.39 -10.86 25.58
C ASN A 52 7.40 -10.48 26.70
N GLU A 53 7.33 -9.21 27.09
CA GLU A 53 6.28 -8.71 27.97
C GLU A 53 5.01 -8.48 27.15
N HIS A 54 3.95 -9.21 27.51
CA HIS A 54 2.64 -9.04 26.91
C HIS A 54 1.58 -8.96 28.01
N PRO A 55 0.52 -8.17 27.81
CA PRO A 55 -0.62 -8.18 28.71
C PRO A 55 -1.21 -9.59 28.85
N LYS A 56 -1.80 -9.89 30.00
CA LYS A 56 -2.50 -11.17 30.20
C LYS A 56 -3.61 -11.30 29.17
N LEU A 57 -3.67 -12.47 28.53
CA LEU A 57 -4.78 -12.81 27.64
C LEU A 57 -6.08 -12.81 28.45
N ALA A 58 -7.04 -12.01 28.00
CA ALA A 58 -8.38 -11.92 28.56
C ALA A 58 -9.37 -11.78 27.40
N LYS A 59 -10.60 -12.27 27.61
CA LYS A 59 -11.69 -12.03 26.69
C LYS A 59 -12.00 -10.54 26.67
N ASP A 60 -12.07 -9.94 25.48
CA ASP A 60 -12.46 -8.55 25.34
C ASP A 60 -13.99 -8.38 25.49
N TYR A 61 -14.46 -7.13 25.51
CA TYR A 61 -15.86 -6.80 25.73
C TYR A 61 -16.80 -7.38 24.66
N HIS A 62 -16.30 -7.63 23.44
CA HIS A 62 -17.08 -8.16 22.32
C HIS A 62 -16.78 -9.63 22.00
N TRP A 63 -16.15 -10.38 22.92
CA TRP A 63 -15.67 -11.75 22.67
C TRP A 63 -16.72 -12.73 22.10
N ASP A 64 -17.98 -12.62 22.52
CA ASP A 64 -19.07 -13.50 22.07
C ASP A 64 -19.80 -12.99 20.81
N GLN A 65 -19.36 -11.87 20.22
CA GLN A 65 -19.94 -11.24 19.04
C GLN A 65 -18.90 -11.21 17.91
N THR A 66 -19.30 -11.52 16.67
CA THR A 66 -18.36 -11.53 15.53
C THR A 66 -17.80 -10.14 15.22
N ALA A 67 -18.62 -9.08 15.41
CA ALA A 67 -18.22 -7.68 15.51
C ALA A 67 -19.46 -6.85 15.93
N PRO A 68 -19.33 -5.81 16.77
CA PRO A 68 -20.42 -4.87 17.01
C PRO A 68 -20.72 -4.08 15.73
N SER A 69 -22.00 -3.85 15.43
CA SER A 69 -22.41 -3.01 14.30
C SER A 69 -21.93 -1.57 14.43
N GLN A 70 -21.73 -1.09 15.66
CA GLN A 70 -21.21 0.23 15.93
C GLN A 70 -20.57 0.34 17.32
N LEU A 71 -19.41 1.00 17.39
CA LEU A 71 -18.77 1.38 18.65
C LEU A 71 -19.46 2.61 19.25
N PRO A 72 -19.46 2.78 20.59
CA PRO A 72 -20.10 3.91 21.23
C PRO A 72 -19.42 5.25 20.87
N PHE A 73 -20.23 6.28 20.64
CA PHE A 73 -19.78 7.65 20.39
C PHE A 73 -20.06 8.53 21.61
N THR A 74 -19.26 9.56 21.81
CA THR A 74 -19.60 10.65 22.73
C THR A 74 -20.70 11.52 22.13
N VAL A 75 -21.46 12.26 22.96
CA VAL A 75 -22.49 13.21 22.48
C VAL A 75 -21.89 14.24 21.50
N ALA A 76 -20.66 14.71 21.76
CA ALA A 76 -19.98 15.66 20.90
C ALA A 76 -19.57 15.07 19.53
N SER A 77 -19.35 13.76 19.45
CA SER A 77 -18.94 13.07 18.21
C SER A 77 -20.10 12.47 17.43
N GLN A 78 -21.35 12.64 17.89
CA GLN A 78 -22.55 12.09 17.22
C GLN A 78 -22.67 12.52 15.76
N ARG A 79 -22.25 13.74 15.40
CA ARG A 79 -22.28 14.22 14.00
C ARG A 79 -21.33 13.47 13.06
N TYR A 80 -20.36 12.72 13.58
CA TYR A 80 -19.42 11.90 12.81
C TYR A 80 -19.86 10.44 12.71
N MET A 81 -21.01 10.11 13.29
CA MET A 81 -21.66 8.82 13.22
C MET A 81 -22.25 8.64 11.82
N ASN A 82 -21.38 8.56 10.82
CA ASN A 82 -21.77 8.39 9.42
C ASN A 82 -22.01 6.92 9.13
N GLU A 83 -22.95 6.65 8.24
CA GLU A 83 -23.08 5.34 7.63
C GLU A 83 -21.83 5.04 6.79
N HIS A 84 -21.44 3.76 6.73
CA HIS A 84 -20.35 3.35 5.86
C HIS A 84 -20.67 3.74 4.42
N PRO A 85 -19.70 4.32 3.67
CA PRO A 85 -19.89 4.61 2.26
C PRO A 85 -20.26 3.32 1.52
N VAL A 86 -21.42 3.30 0.89
CA VAL A 86 -21.81 2.22 -0.03
C VAL A 86 -20.93 2.27 -1.28
N GLU A 87 -20.63 1.11 -1.83
CA GLU A 87 -19.84 1.00 -3.05
C GLU A 87 -20.52 1.80 -4.18
N SER A 88 -19.72 2.53 -4.98
CA SER A 88 -20.23 3.37 -6.07
C SER A 88 -21.10 2.60 -7.08
N THR A 89 -20.93 1.28 -7.15
CA THR A 89 -21.65 0.39 -8.07
C THR A 89 -22.80 -0.39 -7.44
N PHE A 90 -23.11 -0.20 -6.14
CA PHE A 90 -24.11 -0.99 -5.40
C PHE A 90 -25.51 -1.02 -6.05
N LYS A 91 -25.87 0.05 -6.78
CA LYS A 91 -27.16 0.17 -7.49
C LYS A 91 -27.09 -0.13 -8.98
N ILE A 92 -25.94 -0.55 -9.50
CA ILE A 92 -25.79 -0.88 -10.92
C ILE A 92 -26.34 -2.30 -11.13
N ASN A 93 -27.39 -2.39 -11.94
CA ASN A 93 -27.95 -3.66 -12.38
C ASN A 93 -27.49 -3.93 -13.82
N VAL A 94 -26.60 -4.90 -14.01
CA VAL A 94 -26.10 -5.32 -15.33
C VAL A 94 -27.03 -6.40 -15.89
N GLN A 95 -27.48 -6.27 -17.14
CA GLN A 95 -28.32 -7.29 -17.77
C GLN A 95 -27.55 -8.62 -17.88
N LYS A 96 -28.23 -9.76 -17.73
CA LYS A 96 -27.55 -11.08 -17.70
C LYS A 96 -26.66 -11.35 -18.91
N GLY A 97 -27.03 -10.85 -20.10
CA GLY A 97 -26.22 -11.02 -21.32
C GLY A 97 -24.96 -10.15 -21.38
N ASP A 98 -24.88 -9.10 -20.57
CA ASP A 98 -23.73 -8.19 -20.50
C ASP A 98 -22.76 -8.60 -19.37
N GLN A 99 -23.06 -9.69 -18.63
CA GLN A 99 -22.21 -10.25 -17.56
C GLN A 99 -21.27 -11.35 -18.08
N ASP A 100 -21.37 -11.70 -19.36
CA ASP A 100 -20.57 -12.76 -19.94
C ASP A 100 -19.08 -12.38 -20.02
N LEU A 101 -18.21 -13.33 -19.68
CA LEU A 101 -16.77 -13.16 -19.75
C LEU A 101 -16.31 -13.20 -21.21
N ILE A 102 -15.85 -12.06 -21.73
CA ILE A 102 -15.21 -11.99 -23.04
C ILE A 102 -13.72 -12.28 -22.83
N PHE A 103 -13.28 -13.44 -23.31
CA PHE A 103 -11.85 -13.75 -23.39
C PHE A 103 -11.28 -13.08 -24.64
N ARG A 104 -10.11 -12.46 -24.49
CA ARG A 104 -9.40 -11.80 -25.58
C ARG A 104 -8.80 -12.89 -26.49
N ASP A 105 -9.27 -12.97 -27.73
CA ASP A 105 -8.84 -13.98 -28.73
C ASP A 105 -7.32 -14.01 -28.95
N ASP A 106 -6.64 -12.89 -28.65
CA ASP A 106 -5.20 -12.71 -28.73
C ASP A 106 -4.42 -13.66 -27.79
N MET A 107 -5.02 -14.09 -26.66
CA MET A 107 -4.37 -14.95 -25.66
C MET A 107 -4.34 -16.43 -26.07
N ALA A 108 -5.35 -16.90 -26.79
CA ALA A 108 -5.35 -18.25 -27.35
C ALA A 108 -4.22 -18.41 -28.39
N ASN A 109 -3.97 -17.35 -29.17
CA ASN A 109 -2.87 -17.32 -30.13
C ASN A 109 -1.52 -17.15 -29.43
N LEU A 110 -1.43 -16.49 -28.27
CA LEU A 110 -0.16 -16.35 -27.56
C LEU A 110 0.31 -17.67 -26.92
N GLU A 111 -0.59 -18.45 -26.30
CA GLU A 111 -0.22 -19.74 -25.72
C GLU A 111 0.21 -20.74 -26.81
N VAL A 112 -0.57 -20.85 -27.89
CA VAL A 112 -0.27 -21.75 -29.01
C VAL A 112 1.06 -21.36 -29.69
N ASN A 113 1.31 -20.06 -29.90
CA ASN A 113 2.57 -19.59 -30.48
C ASN A 113 3.76 -19.76 -29.53
N MET A 114 3.56 -19.68 -28.21
CA MET A 114 4.62 -19.88 -27.21
C MET A 114 5.05 -21.36 -27.14
N TRP A 115 4.10 -22.30 -27.16
CA TRP A 115 4.39 -23.73 -27.22
C TRP A 115 5.05 -24.12 -28.55
N LEU A 116 4.58 -23.59 -29.69
CA LEU A 116 5.24 -23.79 -31.00
C LEU A 116 6.67 -23.23 -31.03
N LEU A 117 6.91 -22.08 -30.40
CA LEU A 117 8.26 -21.50 -30.29
C LEU A 117 9.19 -22.36 -29.43
N LEU A 118 8.69 -22.92 -28.32
CA LEU A 118 9.46 -23.81 -27.44
C LEU A 118 9.80 -25.14 -28.13
N ASP A 119 8.83 -25.77 -28.81
CA ASP A 119 9.04 -27.03 -29.53
C ASP A 119 10.05 -26.85 -30.69
N SER A 120 9.96 -25.74 -31.43
CA SER A 120 10.93 -25.44 -32.49
C SER A 120 12.36 -25.23 -31.97
N LYS A 121 12.49 -24.78 -30.71
CA LYS A 121 13.81 -24.55 -30.08
C LYS A 121 14.41 -25.86 -29.58
N LEU A 122 13.59 -26.74 -29.02
CA LEU A 122 13.99 -28.09 -28.59
C LEU A 122 14.42 -28.99 -29.75
N GLU A 123 13.82 -28.81 -30.93
CA GLU A 123 14.17 -29.60 -32.12
C GLU A 123 15.48 -29.11 -32.79
N ASN A 124 15.76 -27.81 -32.73
CA ASN A 124 17.02 -27.25 -33.25
C ASN A 124 18.22 -27.51 -32.33
N ASP A 125 18.02 -27.63 -31.02
CA ASP A 125 19.11 -27.90 -30.07
C ASP A 125 19.48 -29.40 -30.00
N ASN A 126 18.61 -30.32 -30.44
CA ASN A 126 18.84 -31.77 -30.41
C ASN A 126 19.69 -32.34 -31.58
N VAL A 127 20.24 -31.47 -32.43
CA VAL A 127 21.28 -31.84 -33.42
C VAL A 127 22.61 -31.14 -33.10
N SER A 128 22.97 -30.97 -31.83
CA SER A 128 24.39 -30.93 -31.42
C SER A 128 24.55 -31.13 -29.92
N GLY A 129 24.64 -32.37 -29.44
CA GLY A 129 25.00 -32.59 -28.04
C GLY A 129 24.69 -33.96 -27.47
N ALA A 130 25.35 -35.00 -28.00
CA ALA A 130 25.53 -36.22 -27.24
C ALA A 130 26.34 -35.90 -25.96
N GLY A 131 25.81 -36.21 -24.78
CA GLY A 131 26.59 -35.99 -23.55
C GLY A 131 25.85 -36.08 -22.23
N ALA A 132 25.43 -37.29 -21.87
CA ALA A 132 25.58 -37.90 -20.53
C ALA A 132 24.94 -37.26 -19.26
N VAL A 133 24.59 -38.20 -18.36
CA VAL A 133 24.41 -38.06 -16.90
C VAL A 133 23.08 -37.43 -16.48
N GLY A 134 22.25 -37.98 -15.60
CA GLY A 134 22.30 -39.16 -14.76
C GLY A 134 21.05 -39.08 -13.87
N LYS A 135 20.33 -40.20 -13.73
CA LYS A 135 19.20 -40.29 -12.78
C LYS A 135 19.75 -40.48 -11.37
N PHE A 136 19.33 -39.60 -10.47
CA PHE A 136 19.40 -39.78 -9.02
C PHE A 136 18.23 -39.04 -8.38
N PRO A 137 17.90 -39.39 -7.14
CA PRO A 137 17.10 -40.53 -6.71
C PRO A 137 15.58 -40.24 -6.71
#